data_AF-J0SKE8-F1
#
_entry.id   AF-J0SKE8-F1
#
_cell.length_a   1.000
_cell.length_b   1.000
_cell.length_c   1.000
_cell.angle_alpha   90.00
_cell.angle_beta   90.00
_cell.angle_gamma   90.00
#
_symmetry.space_group_name_H-M   'P 1'
#
loop_
_entity.id
_entity.type
_entity.pdbx_description
1 polymer ?
#
loop_
_entity_poly.entity_id
_entity_poly.type
_entity_poly.pdbx_seq_one_letter_code
_entity_poly.pdbx_strand_id
1 'polypeptide(L)'
;MTYLLALVMVAVICGAQWFFTSRALASPARFLAWVSGGYVAKIALLALGLYVPRMLGMDVRIAAIATIIAIIVSSSVEMIVMARRRTMNVDPHPHND
;
A
#
# COMPACT_ATOMS: atom_id res chain seq x y z
N MET A 1 -11.45 -20.50 11.28
CA MET A 1 -11.17 -20.05 9.89
C MET A 1 -10.97 -18.54 9.76
N THR A 2 -11.90 -17.71 10.24
CA THR A 2 -11.91 -16.26 9.96
C THR A 2 -10.68 -15.48 10.42
N TYR A 3 -10.09 -15.84 11.57
CA TYR A 3 -8.87 -15.19 12.07
C TYR A 3 -7.62 -15.51 11.23
N LEU A 4 -7.50 -16.75 10.72
CA LEU A 4 -6.41 -17.13 9.80
C LEU A 4 -6.54 -16.38 8.47
N LEU A 5 -7.76 -16.28 7.93
CA LEU A 5 -8.05 -15.50 6.73
C LEU A 5 -7.63 -14.03 6.91
N ALA A 6 -7.99 -13.43 8.05
CA ALA A 6 -7.60 -12.05 8.37
C ALA A 6 -6.08 -11.88 8.43
N LEU A 7 -5.35 -12.79 9.09
CA LEU A 7 -3.90 -12.76 9.16
C LEU A 7 -3.24 -12.86 7.77
N VAL A 8 -3.73 -13.76 6.92
CA VAL A 8 -3.22 -13.93 5.56
C VAL A 8 -3.47 -12.68 4.73
N MET A 9 -4.68 -12.11 4.78
CA MET A 9 -5.00 -10.87 4.05
C MET A 9 -4.10 -9.70 4.47
N VAL A 10 -3.89 -9.53 5.78
CA VAL A 10 -3.01 -8.49 6.32
C VAL A 10 -1.58 -8.69 5.84
N ALA A 11 -1.04 -9.92 5.93
CA ALA A 11 0.32 -10.23 5.50
C ALA A 11 0.52 -9.95 4.00
N VAL A 12 -0.44 -10.35 3.15
CA VAL A 12 -0.39 -10.12 1.70
C VAL A 12 -0.42 -8.63 1.37
N ILE A 13 -1.27 -7.84 2.04
CA ILE A 13 -1.34 -6.40 1.83
C ILE A 13 -0.06 -5.71 2.29
N CYS A 14 0.47 -6.08 3.45
CA CYS A 14 1.74 -5.54 3.94
C CYS A 14 2.90 -5.86 2.99
N GLY A 15 2.99 -7.09 2.50
CA GLY A 15 4.01 -7.51 1.55
C GLY A 15 3.90 -6.79 0.20
N ALA A 16 2.68 -6.70 -0.35
CA ALA A 16 2.43 -5.95 -1.58
C ALA A 16 2.83 -4.49 -1.41
N GLN A 17 2.44 -3.86 -0.30
CA GLN A 17 2.74 -2.47 -0.03
C GLN A 17 4.23 -2.21 0.13
N TRP A 18 4.96 -3.08 0.82
CA TRP A 18 6.42 -3.01 0.90
C TRP A 18 7.04 -3.05 -0.49
N PHE A 19 6.64 -4.01 -1.32
CA PHE A 19 7.16 -4.19 -2.66
C PHE A 19 6.93 -2.96 -3.56
N PHE A 20 5.72 -2.42 -3.58
CA PHE A 20 5.41 -1.23 -4.38
C PHE A 20 6.13 0.01 -3.86
N THR A 21 6.20 0.19 -2.54
CA THR A 21 6.91 1.31 -1.92
C THR A 21 8.41 1.25 -2.24
N SER A 22 9.04 0.08 -2.09
CA SER A 22 10.46 -0.11 -2.42
C SER A 22 10.76 0.14 -3.90
N ARG A 23 9.88 -0.29 -4.81
CA ARG A 23 10.05 -0.05 -6.25
C ARG A 23 9.79 1.40 -6.66
N ALA A 24 8.82 2.07 -6.03
CA ALA A 24 8.59 3.50 -6.23
C ALA A 24 9.83 4.30 -5.80
N LEU A 25 10.39 3.98 -4.63
CA LEU A 25 11.61 4.63 -4.12
C LEU A 25 12.85 4.38 -4.99
N ALA A 26 12.93 3.24 -5.69
CA ALA A 26 14.07 2.92 -6.55
C ALA A 26 14.04 3.60 -7.93
N SER A 27 12.92 4.22 -8.36
CA SER A 27 12.83 4.84 -9.70
C SER A 27 12.09 6.19 -9.69
N PRO A 28 12.81 7.32 -9.62
CA PRO A 28 12.21 8.66 -9.65
C PRO A 28 11.39 8.91 -10.93
N ALA A 29 11.87 8.43 -12.08
CA ALA A 29 11.21 8.61 -13.39
C ALA A 29 9.89 7.83 -13.55
N ARG A 30 9.66 6.78 -12.73
CA ARG A 30 8.44 5.95 -12.79
C ARG A 30 7.69 5.94 -11.46
N PHE A 31 8.03 6.86 -10.56
CA PHE A 31 7.47 6.95 -9.22
C PHE A 31 5.94 6.99 -9.24
N LEU A 32 5.35 7.86 -10.07
CA LEU A 32 3.90 7.96 -10.20
C LEU A 32 3.24 6.67 -10.70
N ALA A 33 3.89 5.95 -11.61
CA ALA A 33 3.37 4.70 -12.18
C ALA A 33 3.41 3.53 -11.17
N TRP A 34 4.46 3.46 -10.34
CA TRP A 34 4.55 2.45 -9.29
C TRP A 34 3.61 2.74 -8.13
N VAL A 35 3.43 4.02 -7.77
CA VAL A 35 2.46 4.43 -6.74
C VAL A 35 1.03 4.16 -7.20
N SER A 36 0.65 4.61 -8.40
CA SER A 36 -0.70 4.35 -8.94
C SER A 36 -0.99 2.86 -9.13
N GLY A 37 0.00 2.10 -9.63
CA GLY A 37 -0.07 0.64 -9.72
C GLY A 37 -0.23 -0.03 -8.35
N GLY A 38 0.44 0.47 -7.31
CA GLY A 38 0.30 -0.01 -5.94
C GLY A 38 -1.11 0.20 -5.36
N TYR A 39 -1.76 1.33 -5.66
CA TYR A 39 -3.15 1.57 -5.26
C TYR A 39 -4.12 0.65 -5.99
N VAL A 40 -3.98 0.47 -7.30
CA VAL A 40 -4.82 -0.48 -8.07
C VAL A 40 -4.65 -1.90 -7.53
N ALA A 41 -3.42 -2.32 -7.23
CA ALA A 41 -3.14 -3.62 -6.63
C ALA A 41 -3.79 -3.78 -5.25
N LYS A 42 -3.76 -2.76 -4.38
CA LYS A 42 -4.44 -2.78 -3.07
C LYS A 42 -5.95 -2.98 -3.23
N ILE A 43 -6.58 -2.29 -4.18
CA ILE A 43 -8.02 -2.44 -4.47
C ILE A 43 -8.32 -3.86 -4.97
N ALA A 44 -7.52 -4.38 -5.90
CA ALA A 44 -7.68 -5.74 -6.42
C ALA A 44 -7.52 -6.80 -5.32
N LEU A 45 -6.52 -6.64 -4.45
CA LEU A 45 -6.30 -7.53 -3.30
C LEU A 45 -7.45 -7.46 -2.30
N LEU A 46 -7.97 -6.26 -2.01
CA LEU A 46 -9.15 -6.08 -1.17
C LEU A 46 -10.37 -6.78 -1.78
N ALA A 47 -10.61 -6.59 -3.08
CA ALA A 47 -11.73 -7.20 -3.78
C ALA A 47 -11.62 -8.73 -3.75
N LEU A 48 -10.48 -9.29 -4.13
CA LEU A 48 -10.23 -10.74 -4.12
C LEU A 48 -10.34 -11.34 -2.71
N GLY A 49 -9.67 -10.73 -1.73
CA GLY A 49 -9.65 -11.22 -0.36
C GLY A 49 -11.00 -11.13 0.36
N LEU A 50 -11.94 -10.33 -0.14
CA LEU A 50 -13.31 -10.27 0.40
C LEU A 50 -14.31 -11.10 -0.41
N TYR A 51 -14.25 -11.05 -1.75
CA TYR A 51 -15.22 -11.76 -2.60
C TYR A 51 -14.97 -13.27 -2.61
N VAL A 52 -13.73 -13.73 -2.73
CA VAL A 52 -13.43 -15.18 -2.80
C VAL A 52 -13.88 -15.88 -1.51
N PRO A 53 -13.57 -15.39 -0.30
CA PRO A 53 -14.01 -16.06 0.92
C PRO A 53 -15.51 -15.98 1.17
N ARG A 54 -16.14 -14.86 0.77
CA ARG A 54 -17.59 -14.70 0.84
C ARG A 54 -18.32 -15.70 -0.05
N MET A 55 -17.81 -15.97 -1.26
CA MET A 55 -18.37 -16.99 -2.16
C MET A 55 -18.26 -18.41 -1.58
N LEU A 56 -17.28 -18.64 -0.71
CA LEU A 56 -17.09 -19.90 0.02
C LEU A 56 -17.91 -19.98 1.33
N GLY A 57 -18.80 -19.02 1.58
CA GLY A 57 -19.66 -19.00 2.77
C GLY A 57 -18.96 -18.60 4.08
N MET A 58 -17.74 -18.05 4.01
CA MET A 58 -17.03 -17.59 5.20
C MET A 58 -17.49 -16.20 5.64
N ASP A 59 -17.60 -15.98 6.95
CA ASP A 59 -17.81 -14.64 7.51
C ASP A 59 -16.56 -13.79 7.30
N VAL A 60 -16.68 -12.72 6.51
CA VAL A 60 -15.59 -11.82 6.13
C VAL A 60 -15.53 -10.55 6.95
N ARG A 61 -16.42 -10.34 7.93
CA ARG A 61 -16.52 -9.05 8.65
C ARG A 61 -15.23 -8.69 9.38
N ILE A 62 -14.67 -9.63 10.15
CA ILE A 62 -13.41 -9.42 10.89
C ILE A 62 -12.25 -9.22 9.92
N ALA A 63 -12.19 -10.02 8.84
CA ALA A 63 -11.16 -9.91 7.83
C ALA A 63 -11.21 -8.54 7.13
N ALA A 64 -12.40 -8.04 6.78
CA ALA A 64 -12.59 -6.73 6.18
C ALA A 64 -12.13 -5.60 7.11
N ILE A 65 -12.52 -5.62 8.39
CA ILE A 65 -12.10 -4.61 9.37
C ILE A 65 -10.57 -4.61 9.51
N ALA A 66 -9.96 -5.78 9.71
CA ALA A 66 -8.51 -5.91 9.85
C ALA A 66 -7.77 -5.40 8.60
N THR A 67 -8.30 -5.71 7.42
CA THR A 67 -7.74 -5.32 6.13
C THR A 67 -7.80 -3.80 5.93
N ILE A 68 -8.93 -3.16 6.27
CA ILE A 68 -9.08 -1.70 6.22
C ILE A 68 -8.07 -1.02 7.16
N ILE A 69 -7.97 -1.50 8.40
CA ILE A 69 -7.01 -0.97 9.38
C ILE A 69 -5.58 -1.10 8.86
N ALA A 70 -5.22 -2.26 8.31
CA ALA A 70 -3.89 -2.49 7.74
C ALA A 70 -3.58 -1.54 6.59
N ILE A 71 -4.54 -1.32 5.67
CA ILE A 71 -4.38 -0.37 4.56
C ILE A 71 -4.17 1.05 5.07
N ILE A 72 -4.97 1.50 6.05
CA ILE A 72 -4.86 2.86 6.62
C ILE A 72 -3.49 3.04 7.26
N VAL A 73 -3.10 2.15 8.17
CA VAL A 73 -1.83 2.23 8.91
C VAL A 73 -0.66 2.20 7.94
N SER A 74 -0.66 1.25 7.02
CA SER A 74 0.42 1.08 6.07
C SER A 74 0.53 2.29 5.13
N SER A 75 -0.60 2.84 4.65
CA SER A 75 -0.60 4.03 3.78
C SER A 75 -0.14 5.30 4.51
N SER A 76 -0.46 5.42 5.81
CA SER A 76 0.09 6.49 6.66
C SER A 76 1.60 6.38 6.81
N VAL A 77 2.14 5.16 7.02
CA VAL A 77 3.58 4.93 7.07
C VAL A 77 4.24 5.27 5.73
N GLU A 78 3.64 4.83 4.61
CA GLU A 78 4.11 5.16 3.26
C GLU A 78 4.19 6.67 3.05
N MET A 79 3.14 7.41 3.45
CA MET A 79 3.12 8.87 3.39
C MET A 79 4.23 9.51 4.25
N ILE A 80 4.44 9.02 5.48
CA ILE A 80 5.51 9.52 6.38
C ILE A 80 6.90 9.26 5.77
N VAL A 81 7.13 8.08 5.21
CA VAL A 81 8.39 7.71 4.55
C VAL A 81 8.65 8.61 3.34
N MET A 82 7.63 8.86 2.52
CA MET A 82 7.75 9.75 1.36
C MET A 82 7.97 11.21 1.78
N ALA A 83 7.27 11.69 2.82
CA ALA A 83 7.44 13.04 3.36
C ALA A 83 8.85 13.26 3.92
N ARG A 84 9.42 12.27 4.63
CA ARG A 84 10.81 12.32 5.13
C ARG A 84 11.87 12.29 4.02
N ARG A 85 11.54 11.79 2.83
CA ARG A 85 12.46 11.73 1.67
C ARG A 85 12.34 12.95 0.75
N ARG A 86 11.22 13.68 0.77
CA ARG A 86 11.01 14.93 0.00
C ARG A 86 11.80 16.14 0.51
N THR A 87 12.53 16.04 1.62
CA THR A 87 13.39 17.12 2.11
C THR A 87 14.66 17.36 1.29
N MET A 88 14.87 16.62 0.19
CA MET A 88 15.81 17.06 -0.86
C MET A 88 15.16 18.21 -1.65
N ASN A 89 15.07 19.37 -0.99
CA ASN A 89 14.82 20.64 -1.65
C ASN A 89 16.01 20.84 -2.61
N VAL A 90 15.73 20.96 -3.90
CA VAL A 90 16.73 21.42 -4.86
C VAL A 90 16.89 22.92 -4.56
N ASP A 91 18.00 23.31 -3.94
CA ASP A 91 18.31 24.73 -3.82
C ASP A 91 18.35 25.32 -5.25
N PRO A 92 17.65 26.42 -5.54
CA PRO A 92 17.79 27.11 -6.81
C PRO A 92 19.27 27.46 -7.00
N HIS A 93 19.84 27.04 -8.13
CA HIS A 93 21.17 27.48 -8.52
C HIS A 93 21.16 29.03 -8.55
N PRO A 94 22.10 29.72 -7.89
CA PRO A 94 22.13 31.18 -7.94
C PRO A 94 22.34 31.59 -9.39
N HIS A 95 21.34 32.23 -9.99
CA HIS A 95 21.50 32.93 -11.25
C HIS A 95 22.40 34.13 -10.95
N ASN A 96 23.66 34.04 -11.35
CA ASN A 96 24.57 35.19 -11.36
C ASN A 96 24.16 36.07 -12.54
N ASP A 97 23.39 37.10 -12.24
CA ASP A 97 23.18 38.28 -13.09
C ASP A 97 23.86 39.49 -12.45
#